data_AF-C0QF58-F1
#
_entry.id   AF-C0QF58-F1
#
_cell.length_a   1.000
_cell.length_b   1.000
_cell.length_c   1.000
_cell.angle_alpha   90.00
_cell.angle_beta   90.00
_cell.angle_gamma   90.00
#
_symmetry.space_group_name_H-M   'P 1'
#
loop_
_entity.id
_entity.type
_entity.pdbx_description
1 polymer ?
#
loop_
_entity_poly.entity_id
_entity_poly.type
_entity_poly.pdbx_seq_one_letter_code
_entity_poly.pdbx_strand_id
1 'polypeptide(L)'
;MDQTFFIAFIAVLIAVAIAWGGRILPREKWQILATLPLEKGDNGRWKGLNLTYYGLFSANAYTFAVVIFFILGASADIPAQKLCIFILALLGVCMPAAKIVARIVEKKRGTLTVGGAVFVGTLVAPWLICLMNLIPGHAPGHALGQTQGGQMKVTILLSAICVSYAYGEGLGRLACISFGCCYGKPIHLCSPWVQKLFGHFYLVFTGATKKIAYASGLEGERIIPIQIITAILYSISALVGTGLYLNGYFATAFMETLVVTQVWRIASEFFRADFRGGFKITPYQLMAAGALVYSLGIVLVFPAQESVVRLGLGLRELWTPWMLVFVESIWIMTFVYTGRSTVTGAQISFHVEKGKI
;
A
#
# COMPACT_ATOMS: atom_id res chain seq x y z
N MET A 1 11.22 3.10 26.42
CA MET A 1 9.92 2.51 26.83
C MET A 1 8.84 2.84 25.80
N ASP A 2 8.71 4.09 25.40
CA ASP A 2 7.68 4.56 24.44
C ASP A 2 7.75 3.89 23.05
N GLN A 3 8.96 3.65 22.53
CA GLN A 3 9.15 3.01 21.22
C GLN A 3 8.60 1.58 21.18
N THR A 4 8.84 0.79 22.23
CA THR A 4 8.36 -0.59 22.34
C THR A 4 6.84 -0.65 22.40
N PHE A 5 6.22 0.24 23.17
CA PHE A 5 4.76 0.35 23.24
C PHE A 5 4.15 0.73 21.89
N PHE A 6 4.76 1.69 21.19
CA PHE A 6 4.33 2.10 19.85
C PHE A 6 4.36 0.93 18.85
N ILE A 7 5.47 0.20 18.79
CA ILE A 7 5.62 -0.95 17.89
C ILE A 7 4.66 -2.08 18.28
N ALA A 8 4.53 -2.39 19.57
CA ALA A 8 3.62 -3.43 20.05
C ALA A 8 2.15 -3.10 19.75
N PHE A 9 1.75 -1.84 19.93
CA PHE A 9 0.41 -1.37 19.61
C PHE A 9 0.10 -1.53 18.12
N ILE A 10 1.01 -1.08 17.25
CA ILE A 10 0.87 -1.25 15.80
C ILE A 10 0.82 -2.74 15.43
N ALA A 11 1.68 -3.56 16.03
CA ALA A 11 1.71 -5.00 15.77
C ALA A 11 0.37 -5.67 16.11
N VAL A 12 -0.22 -5.34 17.26
CA VAL A 12 -1.53 -5.87 17.67
C VAL A 12 -2.63 -5.42 16.70
N LEU A 13 -2.68 -4.13 16.35
CA LEU A 13 -3.68 -3.60 15.42
C LEU A 13 -3.61 -4.32 14.06
N ILE A 14 -2.41 -4.48 13.51
CA ILE A 14 -2.21 -5.13 12.23
C ILE A 14 -2.54 -6.63 12.32
N ALA A 15 -2.10 -7.31 13.37
CA ALA A 15 -2.39 -8.73 13.57
C ALA A 15 -3.90 -8.99 13.64
N VAL A 16 -4.65 -8.15 14.36
CA VAL A 16 -6.11 -8.20 14.42
C VAL A 16 -6.71 -7.95 13.04
N ALA A 17 -6.26 -6.93 12.31
CA ALA A 17 -6.77 -6.60 10.98
C ALA A 17 -6.53 -7.73 9.96
N ILE A 18 -5.36 -8.36 9.96
CA ILE A 18 -5.02 -9.49 9.08
C ILE A 18 -5.84 -10.73 9.46
N ALA A 19 -5.93 -11.06 10.75
CA ALA A 19 -6.65 -12.24 11.22
C ALA A 19 -8.16 -12.12 10.93
N TRP A 20 -8.74 -10.94 11.16
CA TRP A 20 -10.12 -10.63 10.81
C TRP A 20 -10.32 -10.66 9.29
N GLY A 21 -9.44 -9.97 8.56
CA GLY A 21 -9.53 -9.80 7.12
C GLY A 21 -9.48 -11.12 6.36
N GLY A 22 -8.55 -12.01 6.73
CA GLY A 22 -8.42 -13.33 6.10
C GLY A 22 -9.63 -14.24 6.29
N ARG A 23 -10.37 -14.10 7.40
CA ARG A 23 -11.55 -14.95 7.71
C ARG A 23 -12.85 -14.44 7.10
N ILE A 24 -12.97 -13.12 6.95
CA ILE A 24 -14.26 -12.47 6.74
C ILE A 24 -14.36 -11.82 5.35
N LEU A 25 -13.31 -11.15 4.87
CA LEU A 25 -13.30 -10.43 3.59
C LEU A 25 -13.46 -11.30 2.32
N PRO A 26 -13.08 -12.60 2.30
CA PRO A 26 -13.35 -13.45 1.13
C PRO A 26 -14.83 -13.67 0.83
N ARG A 27 -15.72 -13.36 1.78
CA ARG A 27 -17.18 -13.52 1.64
C ARG A 27 -17.78 -12.45 0.73
N GLU A 28 -18.90 -12.75 0.09
CA GLU A 28 -19.54 -11.88 -0.92
C GLU A 28 -19.92 -10.50 -0.37
N LYS A 29 -20.46 -10.45 0.86
CA LYS A 29 -20.93 -9.21 1.50
C LYS A 29 -19.86 -8.13 1.69
N TRP A 30 -18.58 -8.47 1.51
CA TRP A 30 -17.45 -7.54 1.61
C TRP A 30 -16.92 -7.10 0.24
N GLN A 31 -17.70 -7.24 -0.82
CA GLN A 31 -17.38 -6.70 -2.14
C GLN A 31 -17.85 -5.25 -2.29
N ILE A 32 -19.14 -5.01 -2.02
CA ILE A 32 -19.81 -3.72 -2.20
C ILE A 32 -20.08 -3.10 -0.83
N LEU A 33 -19.58 -1.88 -0.62
CA LEU A 33 -19.79 -1.11 0.60
C LEU A 33 -21.11 -0.35 0.56
N ALA A 34 -21.38 0.33 -0.56
CA ALA A 34 -22.58 1.12 -0.77
C ALA A 34 -22.88 1.25 -2.27
N THR A 35 -24.12 1.53 -2.62
CA THR A 35 -24.52 1.81 -4.00
C THR A 35 -25.25 3.16 -4.05
N LEU A 36 -24.77 4.07 -4.89
CA LEU A 36 -25.36 5.40 -5.09
C LEU A 36 -26.26 5.40 -6.33
N PRO A 37 -27.53 5.83 -6.25
CA PRO A 37 -28.36 5.98 -7.44
C PRO A 37 -27.79 7.11 -8.32
N LEU A 38 -27.71 6.87 -9.62
CA LEU A 38 -27.24 7.86 -10.61
C LEU A 38 -28.39 8.38 -11.46
N GLU A 39 -28.92 7.51 -12.33
CA GLU A 39 -29.89 7.87 -13.36
C GLU A 39 -31.03 6.86 -13.37
N LYS A 40 -32.27 7.32 -13.54
CA LYS A 40 -33.44 6.46 -13.64
C LYS A 40 -33.63 6.03 -15.09
N GLY A 41 -33.55 4.72 -15.35
CA GLY A 41 -33.80 4.16 -16.67
C GLY A 41 -35.29 4.06 -17.01
N ASP A 42 -35.58 3.79 -18.28
CA ASP A 42 -36.94 3.70 -18.84
C ASP A 42 -37.79 2.60 -18.18
N ASN A 43 -37.14 1.57 -17.63
CA ASN A 43 -37.77 0.48 -16.87
C ASN A 43 -38.15 0.88 -15.43
N GLY A 44 -38.00 2.15 -15.06
CA GLY A 44 -38.28 2.68 -13.72
C GLY A 44 -37.23 2.33 -12.66
N ARG A 45 -36.19 1.56 -13.00
CA ARG A 45 -35.07 1.22 -12.11
C ARG A 45 -33.95 2.25 -12.24
N TRP A 46 -33.26 2.50 -11.14
CA TRP A 46 -32.10 3.38 -11.11
C TRP A 46 -30.83 2.61 -11.41
N LYS A 47 -29.98 3.15 -12.26
CA LYS A 47 -28.59 2.72 -12.41
C LYS A 47 -27.82 3.14 -11.17
N GLY A 48 -27.14 2.19 -10.53
CA GLY A 48 -26.33 2.43 -9.33
C GLY A 48 -24.83 2.46 -9.62
N LEU A 49 -24.12 3.37 -8.96
CA LEU A 49 -22.66 3.35 -8.83
C LEU A 49 -22.27 2.61 -7.56
N ASN A 50 -21.50 1.54 -7.70
CA ASN A 50 -21.01 0.79 -6.54
C ASN A 50 -19.74 1.42 -5.96
N LEU A 51 -19.76 1.70 -4.66
CA LEU A 51 -18.59 1.95 -3.82
C LEU A 51 -18.16 0.63 -3.19
N THR A 52 -16.86 0.35 -3.18
CA THR A 52 -16.31 -0.97 -2.82
C THR A 52 -15.50 -0.93 -1.53
N TYR A 53 -15.51 -2.06 -0.82
CA TYR A 53 -14.59 -2.26 0.31
C TYR A 53 -13.13 -2.28 -0.15
N TYR A 54 -12.84 -2.66 -1.40
CA TYR A 54 -11.50 -2.53 -1.99
C TYR A 54 -10.96 -1.11 -1.86
N GLY A 55 -11.74 -0.10 -2.25
CA GLY A 55 -11.29 1.29 -2.11
C GLY A 55 -11.17 1.73 -0.66
N LEU A 56 -12.07 1.29 0.22
CA LEU A 56 -12.02 1.61 1.65
C LEU A 56 -10.70 1.11 2.27
N PHE A 57 -10.38 -0.18 2.07
CA PHE A 57 -9.15 -0.76 2.61
C PHE A 57 -7.90 -0.21 1.92
N SER A 58 -7.97 0.14 0.63
CA SER A 58 -6.87 0.80 -0.07
C SER A 58 -6.59 2.20 0.50
N ALA A 59 -7.65 2.99 0.74
CA ALA A 59 -7.56 4.30 1.36
C ALA A 59 -6.96 4.20 2.77
N ASN A 60 -7.49 3.31 3.61
CA ASN A 60 -6.95 3.08 4.96
C ASN A 60 -5.47 2.69 4.92
N ALA A 61 -5.07 1.81 4.01
CA ALA A 61 -3.69 1.34 3.89
C ALA A 61 -2.72 2.45 3.44
N TYR A 62 -3.10 3.25 2.45
CA TYR A 62 -2.26 4.35 1.98
C TYR A 62 -2.17 5.47 3.01
N THR A 63 -3.28 5.81 3.66
CA THR A 63 -3.31 6.78 4.75
C THR A 63 -2.45 6.30 5.91
N PHE A 64 -2.53 5.02 6.29
CA PHE A 64 -1.67 4.45 7.33
C PHE A 64 -0.19 4.54 6.96
N ALA A 65 0.19 4.22 5.72
CA ALA A 65 1.56 4.40 5.25
C ALA A 65 2.02 5.86 5.33
N VAL A 66 1.19 6.80 4.91
CA VAL A 66 1.49 8.24 5.00
C VAL A 66 1.69 8.67 6.46
N VAL A 67 0.82 8.22 7.36
CA VAL A 67 0.93 8.51 8.80
C VAL A 67 2.24 7.98 9.37
N ILE A 68 2.61 6.72 9.09
CA ILE A 68 3.89 6.17 9.53
C ILE A 68 5.06 6.94 8.94
N PHE A 69 4.99 7.32 7.66
CA PHE A 69 6.04 8.12 7.02
C PHE A 69 6.26 9.46 7.71
N PHE A 70 5.18 10.15 8.07
CA PHE A 70 5.27 11.40 8.84
C PHE A 70 5.84 11.17 10.23
N ILE A 71 5.36 10.16 10.95
CA ILE A 71 5.87 9.86 12.29
C ILE A 71 7.38 9.60 12.22
N LEU A 72 7.85 8.76 11.29
CA LEU A 72 9.28 8.44 11.16
C LEU A 72 10.09 9.66 10.70
N GLY A 73 9.64 10.35 9.64
CA GLY A 73 10.33 11.53 9.10
C GLY A 73 10.45 12.68 10.11
N ALA A 74 9.36 13.02 10.80
CA ALA A 74 9.36 14.07 11.81
C ALA A 74 10.09 13.64 13.10
N SER A 75 10.15 12.34 13.43
CA SER A 75 11.01 11.84 14.52
C SER A 75 12.50 12.07 14.25
N ALA A 76 12.89 12.14 12.97
CA ALA A 76 14.23 12.49 12.52
C ALA A 76 14.43 14.01 12.32
N ASP A 77 13.55 14.83 12.91
CA ASP A 77 13.61 16.31 12.88
C ASP A 77 13.47 16.93 11.48
N ILE A 78 12.80 16.21 10.57
CA ILE A 78 12.50 16.73 9.23
C ILE A 78 11.21 17.57 9.30
N PRO A 79 11.22 18.84 8.85
CA PRO A 79 10.04 19.68 8.85
C PRO A 79 8.89 19.06 8.05
N ALA A 80 7.70 19.06 8.65
CA ALA A 80 6.53 18.39 8.07
C ALA A 80 6.12 18.96 6.71
N GLN A 81 6.32 20.26 6.48
CA GLN A 81 6.12 20.89 5.17
C GLN A 81 6.98 20.25 4.07
N LYS A 82 8.26 19.95 4.37
CA LYS A 82 9.14 19.25 3.42
C LYS A 82 8.65 17.83 3.16
N LEU A 83 8.16 17.13 4.18
CA LEU A 83 7.56 15.80 4.04
C LEU A 83 6.30 15.83 3.16
N CYS A 84 5.40 16.81 3.34
CA CYS A 84 4.23 16.99 2.50
C CYS A 84 4.59 17.24 1.04
N ILE A 85 5.51 18.18 0.78
CA ILE A 85 5.97 18.49 -0.57
C ILE A 85 6.58 17.24 -1.21
N PHE A 86 7.37 16.48 -0.45
CA PHE A 86 7.98 15.25 -0.94
C PHE A 86 6.93 14.20 -1.31
N ILE A 87 5.90 13.98 -0.47
CA ILE A 87 4.80 13.05 -0.76
C ILE A 87 4.08 13.47 -2.05
N LEU A 88 3.71 14.75 -2.16
CA LEU A 88 2.98 15.26 -3.32
C LEU A 88 3.82 15.12 -4.60
N ALA A 89 5.11 15.48 -4.55
CA ALA A 89 6.00 15.34 -5.68
C ALA A 89 6.20 13.87 -6.08
N LEU A 90 6.38 12.98 -5.10
CA LEU A 90 6.56 11.56 -5.35
C LEU A 90 5.30 10.92 -5.93
N LEU A 91 4.11 11.22 -5.40
CA LEU A 91 2.84 10.76 -5.95
C LEU A 91 2.61 11.31 -7.36
N GLY A 92 2.95 12.59 -7.58
CA GLY A 92 2.90 13.25 -8.88
C GLY A 92 3.75 12.56 -9.95
N VAL A 93 4.87 11.93 -9.56
CA VAL A 93 5.70 11.12 -10.47
C VAL A 93 5.22 9.67 -10.56
N CYS A 94 4.94 9.03 -9.42
CA CYS A 94 4.63 7.61 -9.35
C CYS A 94 3.29 7.26 -10.01
N MET A 95 2.25 8.10 -9.89
CA MET A 95 0.94 7.79 -10.45
C MET A 95 0.93 7.80 -12.00
N PRO A 96 1.50 8.81 -12.69
CA PRO A 96 1.68 8.76 -14.14
C PRO A 96 2.61 7.62 -14.57
N ALA A 97 3.73 7.44 -13.86
CA ALA A 97 4.69 6.39 -14.16
C ALA A 97 4.07 4.98 -14.08
N ALA A 98 3.21 4.73 -13.08
CA ALA A 98 2.50 3.45 -12.94
C ALA A 98 1.68 3.08 -14.18
N LYS A 99 1.04 4.08 -14.82
CA LYS A 99 0.27 3.92 -16.07
C LYS A 99 1.19 3.71 -17.28
N ILE A 100 2.28 4.48 -17.35
CA ILE A 100 3.24 4.41 -18.47
C ILE A 100 3.94 3.06 -18.47
N VAL A 101 4.48 2.63 -17.32
CA VAL A 101 5.13 1.32 -17.17
C VAL A 101 4.16 0.19 -17.47
N ALA A 102 2.92 0.28 -16.96
CA ALA A 102 1.89 -0.72 -17.29
C ALA A 102 1.63 -0.81 -18.80
N ARG A 103 1.55 0.33 -19.48
CA ARG A 103 1.35 0.36 -20.93
C ARG A 103 2.55 -0.24 -21.69
N ILE A 104 3.77 0.01 -21.24
CA ILE A 104 4.99 -0.50 -21.88
C ILE A 104 5.11 -2.02 -21.67
N VAL A 105 4.94 -2.48 -20.42
CA VAL A 105 5.17 -3.88 -20.04
C VAL A 105 3.99 -4.76 -20.39
N GLU A 106 2.77 -4.34 -20.07
CA GLU A 106 1.58 -5.17 -20.19
C GLU A 106 0.86 -4.96 -21.53
N LYS A 107 1.25 -3.95 -22.31
CA LYS A 107 0.65 -3.56 -23.61
C LYS A 107 -0.87 -3.31 -23.55
N LYS A 108 -1.47 -3.21 -22.36
CA LYS A 108 -2.89 -2.94 -22.15
C LYS A 108 -3.11 -1.47 -21.81
N ARG A 109 -4.05 -0.84 -22.51
CA ARG A 109 -4.48 0.54 -22.20
C ARG A 109 -5.45 0.47 -21.02
N GLY A 110 -5.05 1.01 -19.88
CA GLY A 110 -5.94 1.19 -18.71
C GLY A 110 -5.57 0.41 -17.45
N THR A 111 -4.48 -0.34 -17.43
CA THR A 111 -3.99 -1.00 -16.20
C THR A 111 -3.02 -0.11 -15.43
N LEU A 112 -3.06 -0.18 -14.10
CA LEU A 112 -2.07 0.40 -13.20
C LEU A 112 -1.19 -0.72 -12.66
N THR A 113 0.12 -0.48 -12.59
CA THR A 113 1.04 -1.47 -12.03
C THR A 113 1.66 -0.95 -10.74
N VAL A 114 1.34 -1.62 -9.63
CA VAL A 114 1.96 -1.33 -8.33
C VAL A 114 3.47 -1.59 -8.39
N GLY A 115 3.90 -2.67 -9.05
CA GLY A 115 5.32 -2.97 -9.25
C GLY A 115 6.06 -1.89 -10.06
N GLY A 116 5.44 -1.35 -11.10
CA GLY A 116 6.01 -0.25 -11.89
C GLY A 116 6.11 1.05 -11.12
N ALA A 117 5.07 1.40 -10.36
CA ALA A 117 5.06 2.57 -9.48
C ALA A 117 6.20 2.51 -8.46
N VAL A 118 6.36 1.36 -7.80
CA VAL A 118 7.38 1.15 -6.77
C VAL A 118 8.79 1.19 -7.35
N PHE A 119 9.01 0.59 -8.52
CA PHE A 119 10.31 0.66 -9.19
C PHE A 119 10.69 2.11 -9.53
N VAL A 120 9.79 2.85 -10.19
CA VAL A 120 10.06 4.24 -10.56
C VAL A 120 10.22 5.11 -9.31
N GLY A 121 9.38 4.92 -8.29
CA GLY A 121 9.51 5.60 -7.00
C GLY A 121 10.87 5.34 -6.34
N THR A 122 11.36 4.09 -6.37
CA THR A 122 12.68 3.72 -5.83
C THR A 122 13.82 4.44 -6.57
N LEU A 123 13.73 4.55 -7.89
CA LEU A 123 14.73 5.24 -8.69
C LEU A 123 14.69 6.77 -8.52
N VAL A 124 13.50 7.35 -8.41
CA VAL A 124 13.32 8.82 -8.39
C VAL A 124 13.48 9.40 -6.99
N ALA A 125 13.07 8.67 -5.94
CA ALA A 125 13.05 9.20 -4.57
C ALA A 125 14.41 9.77 -4.09
N PRO A 126 15.57 9.12 -4.30
CA PRO A 126 16.86 9.66 -3.85
C PRO A 126 17.17 11.01 -4.51
N TRP A 127 16.92 11.12 -5.82
CA TRP A 127 17.19 12.33 -6.59
C TRP A 127 16.18 13.44 -6.30
N LEU A 128 14.93 13.07 -6.01
CA LEU A 128 13.92 14.03 -5.57
C LEU A 128 14.31 14.66 -4.24
N ILE A 129 14.86 13.87 -3.30
CA ILE A 129 15.39 14.38 -2.03
C ILE A 129 16.55 15.34 -2.28
N CYS A 130 17.51 14.96 -3.13
CA CYS A 130 18.62 15.82 -3.53
C CYS A 130 18.11 17.14 -4.14
N LEU A 131 17.17 17.09 -5.07
CA LEU A 131 16.59 18.26 -5.71
C LEU A 131 15.90 19.19 -4.69
N MET A 132 15.13 18.63 -3.76
CA MET A 132 14.48 19.43 -2.73
C MET A 132 15.48 20.06 -1.74
N ASN A 133 16.64 19.44 -1.53
CA ASN A 133 17.73 20.05 -0.76
C ASN A 133 18.42 21.21 -1.50
N LEU A 134 18.31 21.27 -2.84
CA LEU A 134 18.87 22.37 -3.64
C LEU A 134 17.99 23.63 -3.62
N ILE A 135 16.73 23.54 -3.21
CA ILE A 135 15.80 24.68 -3.17
C ILE A 135 16.03 25.46 -1.86
N PRO A 136 16.72 26.62 -1.87
CA PRO A 136 16.92 27.41 -0.66
C PRO A 136 15.62 28.18 -0.37
N GLY A 137 15.07 28.03 0.83
CA GLY A 137 14.08 28.97 1.36
C GLY A 137 12.62 28.77 0.96
N HIS A 138 12.05 27.57 1.10
CA HIS A 138 10.59 27.40 1.06
C HIS A 138 10.02 26.96 2.41
N ALA A 139 9.85 27.96 3.28
CA ALA A 139 8.74 28.08 4.22
C ALA A 139 8.50 29.57 4.51
N PRO A 140 7.41 30.18 4.02
CA PRO A 140 6.87 31.40 4.61
C PRO A 140 5.98 31.05 5.82
N GLY A 141 6.29 31.62 6.98
CA GLY A 141 5.56 31.49 8.26
C GLY A 141 6.13 30.41 9.20
N HIS A 142 6.57 30.67 10.43
CA HIS A 142 6.33 31.78 11.36
C HIS A 142 7.61 32.11 12.15
N ALA A 143 7.81 33.41 12.33
CA ALA A 143 8.50 34.15 13.40
C ALA A 143 9.66 33.51 14.20
N LEU A 144 10.77 34.27 14.24
CA LEU A 144 11.88 34.26 15.20
C LEU A 144 12.84 33.06 15.18
N GLY A 145 13.88 33.19 14.35
CA GLY A 145 15.24 33.02 14.87
C GLY A 145 15.86 31.61 14.89
N GLN A 146 15.47 30.68 14.02
CA GLN A 146 16.27 29.46 13.78
C GLN A 146 16.33 29.11 12.29
N THR A 147 17.35 29.63 11.61
CA THR A 147 17.80 29.15 10.29
C THR A 147 18.56 27.81 10.44
N GLN A 148 17.88 26.77 10.90
CA GLN A 148 18.33 25.38 10.79
C GLN A 148 17.24 24.53 10.14
N GLY A 149 16.86 24.87 8.90
CA GLY A 149 15.97 24.02 8.11
C GLY A 149 16.72 22.74 7.71
N GLY A 150 16.72 21.74 8.59
CA GLY A 150 17.48 20.48 8.48
C GLY A 150 17.55 19.94 7.05
N GLN A 151 18.76 19.68 6.56
CA GLN A 151 18.97 19.01 5.28
C GLN A 151 18.31 17.62 5.33
N MET A 152 17.52 17.29 4.31
CA MET A 152 16.91 15.96 4.24
C MET A 152 17.99 14.95 3.87
N LYS A 153 18.42 14.15 4.84
CA LYS A 153 19.37 13.06 4.59
C LYS A 153 18.67 11.97 3.77
N VAL A 154 19.23 11.67 2.59
CA VAL A 154 18.65 10.75 1.60
C VAL A 154 18.30 9.40 2.23
N THR A 155 19.27 8.72 2.83
CA THR A 155 19.07 7.38 3.41
C THR A 155 18.08 7.37 4.58
N ILE A 156 17.99 8.45 5.36
CA ILE A 156 16.98 8.56 6.43
C ILE A 156 15.58 8.59 5.82
N LEU A 157 15.34 9.41 4.80
CA LEU A 157 14.01 9.52 4.21
C LEU A 157 13.64 8.29 3.37
N LEU A 158 14.62 7.68 2.68
CA LEU A 158 14.43 6.41 1.97
C LEU A 158 14.10 5.25 2.92
N SER A 159 14.71 5.26 4.10
CA SER A 159 14.36 4.29 5.15
C SER A 159 12.92 4.48 5.63
N ALA A 160 12.54 5.72 5.95
CA ALA A 160 11.17 6.04 6.37
C ALA A 160 10.13 5.65 5.32
N ILE A 161 10.38 5.95 4.04
CA ILE A 161 9.43 5.63 2.97
C ILE A 161 9.34 4.12 2.72
N CYS A 162 10.45 3.38 2.79
CA CYS A 162 10.44 1.94 2.54
C CYS A 162 9.67 1.18 3.63
N VAL A 163 9.91 1.55 4.90
CA VAL A 163 9.14 1.03 6.06
C VAL A 163 7.65 1.35 5.91
N SER A 164 7.33 2.58 5.56
CA SER A 164 5.94 3.03 5.39
C SER A 164 5.24 2.35 4.23
N TYR A 165 5.95 2.17 3.12
CA TYR A 165 5.48 1.41 1.97
C TYR A 165 5.22 -0.06 2.32
N ALA A 166 6.07 -0.70 3.12
CA ALA A 166 5.86 -2.07 3.57
C ALA A 166 4.56 -2.19 4.39
N TYR A 167 4.28 -1.25 5.31
CA TYR A 167 2.98 -1.19 6.00
C TYR A 167 1.79 -1.01 5.04
N GLY A 168 1.88 -0.04 4.13
CA GLY A 168 0.82 0.27 3.18
C GLY A 168 0.51 -0.89 2.24
N GLU A 169 1.53 -1.50 1.65
CA GLU A 169 1.35 -2.64 0.74
C GLU A 169 0.95 -3.91 1.50
N GLY A 170 1.36 -4.07 2.77
CA GLY A 170 0.92 -5.16 3.64
C GLY A 170 -0.58 -5.06 3.94
N LEU A 171 -1.04 -3.94 4.50
CA LEU A 171 -2.45 -3.70 4.80
C LEU A 171 -3.32 -3.60 3.53
N GLY A 172 -2.76 -3.10 2.43
CA GLY A 172 -3.41 -3.04 1.12
C GLY A 172 -3.83 -4.42 0.61
N ARG A 173 -3.23 -5.52 1.09
CA ARG A 173 -3.68 -6.87 0.76
C ARG A 173 -5.06 -7.20 1.29
N LEU A 174 -5.55 -6.51 2.32
CA LEU A 174 -6.94 -6.65 2.77
C LEU A 174 -7.92 -6.18 1.69
N ALA A 175 -7.59 -5.10 0.97
CA ALA A 175 -8.34 -4.69 -0.20
C ALA A 175 -8.36 -5.80 -1.26
N CYS A 176 -7.19 -6.40 -1.55
CA CYS A 176 -7.10 -7.50 -2.50
C CYS A 176 -7.96 -8.71 -2.10
N ILE A 177 -8.04 -9.06 -0.81
CA ILE A 177 -8.89 -10.13 -0.29
C ILE A 177 -10.38 -9.76 -0.39
N SER A 178 -10.73 -8.51 -0.11
CA SER A 178 -12.10 -8.03 -0.32
C SER A 178 -12.53 -8.17 -1.78
N PHE A 179 -11.70 -7.70 -2.73
CA PHE A 179 -12.04 -7.72 -4.16
C PHE A 179 -11.90 -9.09 -4.83
N GLY A 180 -11.04 -9.96 -4.28
CA GLY A 180 -10.65 -11.21 -4.91
C GLY A 180 -9.63 -11.03 -6.04
N CYS A 181 -8.65 -10.13 -5.88
CA CYS A 181 -7.51 -9.99 -6.80
C CYS A 181 -6.18 -10.43 -6.17
N CYS A 182 -5.13 -10.55 -6.99
CA CYS A 182 -3.81 -11.03 -6.57
C CYS A 182 -3.83 -12.39 -5.86
N TYR A 183 -4.76 -13.27 -6.26
CA TYR A 183 -4.98 -14.58 -5.68
C TYR A 183 -3.95 -15.61 -6.13
N GLY A 184 -3.70 -16.59 -5.26
CA GLY A 184 -2.84 -17.73 -5.54
C GLY A 184 -3.49 -18.80 -6.41
N LYS A 185 -2.67 -19.76 -6.83
CA LYS A 185 -3.10 -20.98 -7.54
C LYS A 185 -4.06 -21.82 -6.69
N PRO A 186 -5.03 -22.50 -7.33
CA PRO A 186 -5.78 -23.55 -6.68
C PRO A 186 -4.83 -24.61 -6.12
N ILE A 187 -5.07 -25.02 -4.89
CA ILE A 187 -4.17 -25.93 -4.18
C ILE A 187 -4.08 -27.27 -4.92
N HIS A 188 -5.19 -27.77 -5.45
CA HIS A 188 -5.23 -29.03 -6.19
C HIS A 188 -4.36 -29.05 -7.48
N LEU A 189 -4.01 -27.87 -8.03
CA LEU A 189 -3.11 -27.74 -9.19
C LEU A 189 -1.63 -27.58 -8.81
N CYS A 190 -1.30 -27.55 -7.52
CA CYS A 190 0.06 -27.36 -7.04
C CYS A 190 0.78 -28.71 -6.83
N SER A 191 2.10 -28.68 -6.66
CA SER A 191 2.88 -29.89 -6.37
C SER A 191 2.47 -30.53 -5.02
N PRO A 192 2.67 -31.84 -4.81
CA PRO A 192 2.23 -32.54 -3.60
C PRO A 192 2.76 -31.93 -2.29
N TRP A 193 3.97 -31.38 -2.32
CA TRP A 193 4.56 -30.71 -1.16
C TRP A 193 3.83 -29.41 -0.81
N VAL A 194 3.49 -28.60 -1.82
CA VAL A 194 2.73 -27.36 -1.66
C VAL A 194 1.31 -27.66 -1.20
N GLN A 195 0.69 -28.72 -1.72
CA GLN A 195 -0.62 -29.19 -1.25
C GLN A 195 -0.62 -29.56 0.23
N LYS A 196 0.41 -30.26 0.71
CA LYS A 196 0.56 -30.62 2.12
C LYS A 196 0.74 -29.38 3.00
N LEU A 197 1.55 -28.42 2.55
CA LEU A 197 1.82 -27.18 3.29
C LEU A 197 0.56 -26.30 3.43
N PHE A 198 -0.19 -26.12 2.35
CA PHE A 198 -1.39 -25.26 2.33
C PHE A 198 -2.71 -25.99 2.58
N GLY A 199 -2.67 -27.29 2.86
CA GLY A 199 -3.87 -28.10 3.11
C GLY A 199 -4.73 -27.57 4.27
N HIS A 200 -4.13 -26.88 5.25
CA HIS A 200 -4.79 -26.28 6.40
C HIS A 200 -4.79 -24.75 6.40
N PHE A 201 -4.09 -24.13 5.45
CA PHE A 201 -3.95 -22.68 5.36
C PHE A 201 -4.27 -22.22 3.94
N TYR A 202 -5.53 -21.86 3.72
CA TYR A 202 -6.07 -21.52 2.41
C TYR A 202 -7.12 -20.42 2.49
N LEU A 203 -7.42 -19.80 1.35
CA LEU A 203 -8.55 -18.91 1.19
C LEU A 203 -9.61 -19.53 0.28
N VAL A 204 -10.87 -19.25 0.58
CA VAL A 204 -12.02 -19.60 -0.27
C VAL A 204 -12.82 -18.33 -0.49
N PHE A 205 -13.04 -17.98 -1.76
CA PHE A 205 -13.79 -16.79 -2.14
C PHE A 205 -15.21 -17.19 -2.55
N THR A 206 -16.18 -16.37 -2.17
CA THR A 206 -17.59 -16.57 -2.51
C THR A 206 -18.19 -15.27 -3.04
N GLY A 207 -19.07 -15.36 -4.03
CA GLY A 207 -19.77 -14.26 -4.68
C GLY A 207 -19.29 -14.04 -6.12
N ALA A 208 -20.23 -14.12 -7.06
CA ALA A 208 -19.98 -13.96 -8.50
C ALA A 208 -19.37 -12.60 -8.88
N THR A 209 -19.54 -11.58 -8.03
CA THR A 209 -19.03 -10.23 -8.26
C THR A 209 -17.55 -10.04 -7.89
N LYS A 210 -16.89 -11.05 -7.33
CA LYS A 210 -15.45 -11.03 -7.01
C LYS A 210 -14.60 -11.35 -8.23
N LYS A 211 -13.43 -10.72 -8.35
CA LYS A 211 -12.56 -10.88 -9.54
C LYS A 211 -12.17 -12.34 -9.80
N ILE A 212 -11.82 -13.07 -8.76
CA ILE A 212 -11.50 -14.50 -8.87
C ILE A 212 -12.64 -15.35 -9.47
N ALA A 213 -13.89 -15.00 -9.19
CA ALA A 213 -15.06 -15.70 -9.73
C ALA A 213 -15.25 -15.37 -11.22
N TYR A 214 -15.42 -14.10 -11.59
CA TYR A 214 -15.72 -13.74 -12.99
C TYR A 214 -14.51 -13.82 -13.94
N ALA A 215 -13.27 -13.73 -13.45
CA ALA A 215 -12.07 -13.73 -14.31
C ALA A 215 -11.45 -15.13 -14.47
N SER A 216 -11.67 -16.04 -13.52
CA SER A 216 -11.05 -17.38 -13.56
C SER A 216 -11.99 -18.52 -13.20
N GLY A 217 -13.23 -18.25 -12.80
CA GLY A 217 -14.19 -19.30 -12.43
C GLY A 217 -13.79 -20.08 -11.16
N LEU A 218 -12.93 -19.50 -10.30
CA LEU A 218 -12.38 -20.17 -9.12
C LEU A 218 -13.16 -19.83 -7.84
N GLU A 219 -14.47 -19.60 -7.96
CA GLU A 219 -15.34 -19.43 -6.80
C GLU A 219 -15.47 -20.74 -6.02
N GLY A 220 -15.43 -20.69 -4.70
CA GLY A 220 -15.52 -21.90 -3.85
C GLY A 220 -14.24 -22.75 -3.79
N GLU A 221 -13.27 -22.50 -4.66
CA GLU A 221 -12.00 -23.22 -4.70
C GLU A 221 -11.07 -22.85 -3.55
N ARG A 222 -10.29 -23.84 -3.09
CA ARG A 222 -9.23 -23.60 -2.10
C ARG A 222 -7.98 -23.08 -2.81
N ILE A 223 -7.62 -21.83 -2.51
CA ILE A 223 -6.45 -21.19 -3.12
C ILE A 223 -5.33 -20.92 -2.10
N ILE A 224 -4.10 -20.84 -2.61
CA ILE A 224 -2.96 -20.39 -1.80
C ILE A 224 -3.20 -18.94 -1.32
N PRO A 225 -3.10 -18.67 -0.01
CA PRO A 225 -3.47 -17.37 0.57
C PRO A 225 -2.34 -16.34 0.45
N ILE A 226 -1.85 -16.08 -0.77
CA ILE A 226 -0.71 -15.20 -1.03
C ILE A 226 -0.91 -13.81 -0.47
N GLN A 227 -2.14 -13.29 -0.51
CA GLN A 227 -2.44 -11.96 0.03
C GLN A 227 -2.19 -11.91 1.54
N ILE A 228 -2.58 -12.94 2.29
CA ILE A 228 -2.34 -13.01 3.74
C ILE A 228 -0.85 -13.18 4.03
N ILE A 229 -0.17 -14.07 3.31
CA ILE A 229 1.28 -14.28 3.50
C ILE A 229 2.04 -12.98 3.25
N THR A 230 1.68 -12.26 2.17
CA THR A 230 2.26 -10.95 1.85
C THR A 230 1.97 -9.94 2.95
N ALA A 231 0.72 -9.88 3.44
CA ALA A 231 0.35 -8.97 4.52
C ALA A 231 1.18 -9.21 5.79
N ILE A 232 1.33 -10.47 6.20
CA ILE A 232 2.10 -10.86 7.39
C ILE A 232 3.57 -10.51 7.20
N LEU A 233 4.18 -10.98 6.10
CA LEU A 233 5.60 -10.82 5.83
C LEU A 233 5.99 -9.34 5.72
N TYR A 234 5.18 -8.53 5.06
CA TYR A 234 5.45 -7.10 4.91
C TYR A 234 5.23 -6.35 6.23
N SER A 235 4.24 -6.75 7.03
CA SER A 235 3.99 -6.12 8.33
C SER A 235 5.07 -6.45 9.34
N ILE A 236 5.56 -7.69 9.38
CA ILE A 236 6.70 -8.08 10.23
C ILE A 236 7.94 -7.27 9.83
N SER A 237 8.25 -7.21 8.53
CA SER A 237 9.38 -6.44 8.02
C SER A 237 9.23 -4.94 8.35
N ALA A 238 8.04 -4.37 8.17
CA ALA A 238 7.79 -2.98 8.53
C ALA A 238 7.95 -2.71 10.03
N LEU A 239 7.55 -3.64 10.90
CA LEU A 239 7.75 -3.55 12.36
C LEU A 239 9.24 -3.62 12.72
N VAL A 240 9.99 -4.55 12.13
CA VAL A 240 11.44 -4.68 12.30
C VAL A 240 12.15 -3.42 11.81
N GLY A 241 11.84 -2.96 10.59
CA GLY A 241 12.35 -1.72 10.01
C GLY A 241 11.99 -0.49 10.84
N THR A 242 10.80 -0.43 11.44
CA THR A 242 10.42 0.64 12.39
C THR A 242 11.32 0.60 13.62
N GLY A 243 11.54 -0.58 14.21
CA GLY A 243 12.46 -0.75 15.34
C GLY A 243 13.89 -0.31 15.01
N LEU A 244 14.42 -0.76 13.88
CA LEU A 244 15.75 -0.37 13.40
C LEU A 244 15.85 1.14 13.16
N TYR A 245 14.84 1.74 12.51
CA TYR A 245 14.77 3.18 12.26
C TYR A 245 14.77 3.97 13.56
N LEU A 246 13.94 3.58 14.52
CA LEU A 246 13.80 4.27 15.81
C LEU A 246 15.07 4.21 16.67
N ASN A 247 15.91 3.19 16.45
CA ASN A 247 17.23 3.05 17.06
C ASN A 247 18.36 3.72 16.26
N GLY A 248 18.06 4.36 15.12
CA GLY A 248 19.03 5.09 14.30
C GLY A 248 19.74 4.26 13.22
N TYR A 249 19.40 2.97 13.07
CA TYR A 249 19.97 2.08 12.05
C TYR A 249 19.30 2.25 10.68
N PHE A 250 19.38 3.46 10.11
CA PHE A 250 18.59 3.84 8.92
C PHE A 250 18.89 3.01 7.68
N ALA A 251 20.17 2.76 7.39
CA ALA A 251 20.59 1.96 6.23
C ALA A 251 20.10 0.51 6.36
N THR A 252 20.21 -0.07 7.55
CA THR A 252 19.73 -1.43 7.84
C THR A 252 18.22 -1.52 7.72
N ALA A 253 17.48 -0.55 8.29
CA ALA A 253 16.02 -0.46 8.15
C ALA A 253 15.58 -0.36 6.68
N PHE A 254 16.30 0.43 5.87
CA PHE A 254 16.03 0.56 4.44
C PHE A 254 16.31 -0.75 3.69
N MET A 255 17.48 -1.35 3.89
CA MET A 255 17.87 -2.56 3.18
C MET A 255 17.05 -3.78 3.58
N GLU A 256 16.75 -3.95 4.87
CA GLU A 256 15.91 -5.05 5.36
C GLU A 256 14.51 -4.99 4.72
N THR A 257 13.83 -3.85 4.85
CA THR A 257 12.48 -3.69 4.28
C THR A 257 12.46 -3.82 2.76
N LEU A 258 13.47 -3.28 2.07
CA LEU A 258 13.56 -3.40 0.63
C LEU A 258 13.84 -4.86 0.19
N VAL A 259 14.81 -5.54 0.80
CA VAL A 259 15.15 -6.93 0.47
C VAL A 259 13.93 -7.82 0.67
N VAL A 260 13.27 -7.72 1.82
CA VAL A 260 12.11 -8.54 2.13
C VAL A 260 10.98 -8.29 1.12
N THR A 261 10.66 -7.03 0.81
CA THR A 261 9.59 -6.70 -0.14
C THR A 261 9.91 -7.10 -1.59
N GLN A 262 11.16 -6.91 -2.06
CA GLN A 262 11.52 -7.25 -3.45
C GLN A 262 11.70 -8.76 -3.63
N VAL A 263 12.37 -9.46 -2.70
CA VAL A 263 12.54 -10.92 -2.77
C VAL A 263 11.19 -11.61 -2.72
N TRP A 264 10.30 -11.17 -1.82
CA TRP A 264 8.94 -11.72 -1.76
C TRP A 264 8.13 -11.40 -3.02
N ARG A 265 8.29 -10.22 -3.62
CA ARG A 265 7.66 -9.91 -4.92
C ARG A 265 8.12 -10.87 -6.02
N ILE A 266 9.39 -11.27 -6.02
CA ILE A 266 9.90 -12.28 -6.97
C ILE A 266 9.31 -13.66 -6.67
N ALA A 267 9.33 -14.08 -5.41
CA ALA A 267 8.90 -15.41 -4.97
C ALA A 267 7.37 -15.62 -5.10
N SER A 268 6.57 -14.63 -4.68
CA SER A 268 5.10 -14.73 -4.69
C SER A 268 4.51 -14.85 -6.10
N GLU A 269 5.20 -14.34 -7.12
CA GLU A 269 4.76 -14.42 -8.51
C GLU A 269 4.68 -15.87 -9.02
N PHE A 270 5.53 -16.78 -8.51
CA PHE A 270 5.48 -18.21 -8.86
C PHE A 270 4.20 -18.90 -8.36
N PHE A 271 3.59 -18.38 -7.31
CA PHE A 271 2.40 -18.95 -6.67
C PHE A 271 1.10 -18.30 -7.15
N ARG A 272 1.16 -17.14 -7.84
CA ARG A 272 -0.03 -16.41 -8.29
C ARG A 272 -0.74 -17.08 -9.47
N ALA A 273 -2.06 -17.02 -9.47
CA ALA A 273 -2.92 -17.52 -10.54
C ALA A 273 -3.37 -16.43 -11.51
N ASP A 274 -3.38 -15.15 -11.10
CA ASP A 274 -3.60 -13.96 -11.95
C ASP A 274 -2.39 -13.70 -12.88
N PHE A 275 -1.79 -14.79 -13.34
CA PHE A 275 -0.49 -14.89 -13.96
C PHE A 275 -0.53 -14.33 -15.39
N ARG A 276 0.38 -13.40 -15.69
CA ARG A 276 0.43 -12.69 -16.98
C ARG A 276 1.50 -13.19 -17.96
N GLY A 277 2.09 -14.36 -17.75
CA GLY A 277 2.98 -14.98 -18.75
C GLY A 277 3.69 -16.25 -18.29
N GLY A 278 3.54 -17.35 -19.04
CA GLY A 278 4.14 -18.68 -18.83
C GLY A 278 5.58 -18.69 -18.33
N PHE A 279 5.86 -19.32 -17.18
CA PHE A 279 7.14 -19.78 -16.57
C PHE A 279 8.49 -19.05 -16.86
N LYS A 280 8.49 -17.87 -17.47
CA LYS A 280 9.67 -17.06 -17.79
C LYS A 280 9.79 -15.92 -16.78
N ILE A 281 11.02 -15.52 -16.50
CA ILE A 281 11.32 -14.37 -15.63
C ILE A 281 10.49 -13.17 -16.11
N THR A 282 9.65 -12.62 -15.23
CA THR A 282 8.78 -11.51 -15.60
C THR A 282 9.57 -10.19 -15.57
N PRO A 283 9.19 -9.19 -16.38
CA PRO A 283 9.78 -7.85 -16.29
C PRO A 283 9.75 -7.28 -14.86
N TYR A 284 8.71 -7.58 -14.08
CA TYR A 284 8.61 -7.17 -12.67
C TYR A 284 9.67 -7.81 -11.78
N GLN A 285 10.07 -9.05 -12.04
CA GLN A 285 11.15 -9.72 -11.30
C GLN A 285 12.50 -9.05 -11.60
N LEU A 286 12.75 -8.69 -12.86
CA LEU A 286 13.96 -7.95 -13.24
C LEU A 286 13.97 -6.55 -12.62
N MET A 287 12.84 -5.85 -12.62
CA MET A 287 12.70 -4.54 -11.97
C MET A 287 12.97 -4.63 -10.46
N ALA A 288 12.43 -5.67 -9.79
CA ALA A 288 12.67 -5.91 -8.37
C ALA A 288 14.16 -6.16 -8.08
N ALA A 289 14.83 -6.99 -8.88
CA ALA A 289 16.26 -7.25 -8.76
C ALA A 289 17.10 -5.98 -9.02
N GLY A 290 16.77 -5.22 -10.07
CA GLY A 290 17.44 -3.95 -10.39
C GLY A 290 17.27 -2.91 -9.27
N ALA A 291 16.09 -2.84 -8.65
CA ALA A 291 15.85 -1.95 -7.52
C ALA A 291 16.74 -2.28 -6.31
N LEU A 292 17.02 -3.57 -6.05
CA LEU A 292 17.93 -3.98 -4.97
C LEU A 292 19.36 -3.52 -5.22
N VAL A 293 19.88 -3.78 -6.43
CA VAL A 293 21.25 -3.40 -6.80
C VAL A 293 21.40 -1.87 -6.76
N TYR A 294 20.45 -1.15 -7.34
CA TYR A 294 20.43 0.31 -7.31
C TYR A 294 20.42 0.87 -5.88
N SER A 295 19.55 0.31 -5.02
CA SER A 295 19.40 0.79 -3.65
C SER A 295 20.63 0.52 -2.78
N LEU A 296 21.32 -0.60 -3.01
CA LEU A 296 22.62 -0.85 -2.40
C LEU A 296 23.63 0.23 -2.80
N GLY A 297 23.68 0.59 -4.08
CA GLY A 297 24.50 1.70 -4.56
C GLY A 297 24.15 3.04 -3.88
N ILE A 298 22.87 3.34 -3.71
CA ILE A 298 22.41 4.56 -3.03
C ILE A 298 22.85 4.63 -1.57
N VAL A 299 22.78 3.51 -0.82
CA VAL A 299 23.25 3.48 0.56
C VAL A 299 24.76 3.74 0.67
N LEU A 300 25.53 3.23 -0.30
CA LEU A 300 26.98 3.47 -0.36
C LEU A 300 27.34 4.91 -0.72
N VAL A 301 26.56 5.55 -1.61
CA VAL A 301 26.78 6.94 -2.03
C VAL A 301 26.31 7.95 -0.97
N PHE A 302 25.22 7.64 -0.26
CA PHE A 302 24.61 8.52 0.74
C PHE A 302 24.61 7.88 2.13
N PRO A 303 25.77 7.71 2.78
CA PRO A 303 25.82 7.12 4.11
C PRO A 303 25.04 7.99 5.11
N ALA A 304 24.22 7.35 5.94
CA ALA A 304 23.57 8.00 7.07
C ALA A 304 24.42 7.78 8.33
N GLN A 305 24.69 8.86 9.06
CA GLN A 305 25.19 8.75 10.43
C GLN A 305 24.08 8.21 11.32
N GLU A 306 24.42 7.21 12.15
CA GLU A 306 23.50 6.66 13.13
C GLU A 306 23.17 7.73 14.18
N SER A 307 21.88 7.95 14.41
CA SER A 307 21.40 8.89 15.41
C SER A 307 20.04 8.45 15.92
N VAL A 308 19.87 8.43 17.24
CA VAL A 308 18.60 8.08 17.87
C VAL A 308 17.56 9.15 17.55
N VAL A 309 16.40 8.73 17.07
CA VAL A 309 15.29 9.61 16.71
C VAL A 309 14.29 9.77 17.87
N ARG A 310 13.59 10.89 17.89
CA ARG A 310 12.65 11.24 18.97
C ARG A 310 11.22 11.00 18.53
N LEU A 311 10.67 9.83 18.85
CA LEU A 311 9.29 9.43 18.50
C LEU A 311 8.23 10.49 18.90
N GLY A 312 8.43 11.15 20.04
CA GLY A 312 7.51 12.19 20.53
C GLY A 312 7.35 13.38 19.57
N LEU A 313 8.38 13.74 18.79
CA LEU A 313 8.28 14.79 17.78
C LEU A 313 7.34 14.37 16.65
N GLY A 314 7.49 13.14 16.16
CA GLY A 314 6.63 12.60 15.11
C GLY A 314 5.16 12.50 15.51
N LEU A 315 4.88 12.03 16.73
CA LEU A 315 3.51 11.93 17.25
C LEU A 315 2.86 13.31 17.45
N ARG A 316 3.63 14.30 17.95
CA ARG A 316 3.13 15.66 18.14
C ARG A 316 2.80 16.35 16.83
N GLU A 317 3.65 16.18 15.81
CA GLU A 317 3.46 16.80 14.51
C GLU A 317 2.22 16.27 13.79
N LEU A 318 1.93 14.97 13.95
CA LEU A 318 0.72 14.34 13.41
C LEU A 318 -0.57 14.96 13.97
N TRP A 319 -0.54 15.44 15.21
CA TRP A 319 -1.71 15.97 15.91
C TRP A 319 -2.03 17.44 15.60
N THR A 320 -1.31 18.04 14.65
CA THR A 320 -1.59 19.41 14.21
C THR A 320 -2.83 19.43 13.28
N PRO A 321 -3.70 20.46 13.37
CA PRO A 321 -4.93 20.50 12.57
C PRO A 321 -4.70 20.41 11.06
N TRP A 322 -3.63 21.04 10.57
CA TRP A 322 -3.30 21.05 9.15
C TRP A 322 -2.87 19.65 8.68
N MET A 323 -2.15 18.88 9.50
CA MET A 323 -1.72 17.53 9.16
C MET A 323 -2.91 16.57 9.11
N LEU A 324 -3.84 16.69 10.06
CA LEU A 324 -5.08 15.91 10.05
C LEU A 324 -5.87 16.14 8.75
N VAL A 325 -6.01 17.40 8.33
CA VAL A 325 -6.67 17.75 7.05
C VAL A 325 -5.90 17.19 5.86
N PHE A 326 -4.56 17.24 5.87
CA PHE A 326 -3.74 16.70 4.79
C PHE A 326 -3.90 15.18 4.65
N VAL A 327 -3.81 14.45 5.75
CA VAL A 327 -3.96 13.00 5.82
C VAL A 327 -5.38 12.56 5.41
N GLU A 328 -6.41 13.28 5.88
CA GLU A 328 -7.80 13.03 5.50
C GLU A 328 -8.05 13.31 4.02
N SER A 329 -7.45 14.38 3.48
CA SER A 329 -7.53 14.68 2.04
C SER A 329 -6.95 13.55 1.19
N ILE A 330 -5.82 12.96 1.59
CA ILE A 330 -5.23 11.80 0.93
C ILE A 330 -6.18 10.60 1.00
N TRP A 331 -6.82 10.37 2.14
CA TRP A 331 -7.80 9.31 2.31
C TRP A 331 -8.99 9.49 1.35
N ILE A 332 -9.61 10.67 1.35
CA ILE A 332 -10.76 10.99 0.49
C ILE A 332 -10.38 10.82 -0.98
N MET A 333 -9.27 11.40 -1.41
CA MET A 333 -8.79 11.28 -2.81
C MET A 333 -8.57 9.82 -3.19
N THR A 334 -7.94 9.04 -2.31
CA THR A 334 -7.70 7.61 -2.56
C THR A 334 -9.00 6.83 -2.63
N PHE A 335 -9.94 7.06 -1.71
CA PHE A 335 -11.22 6.37 -1.67
C PHE A 335 -12.08 6.71 -2.89
N VAL A 336 -12.14 7.98 -3.29
CA VAL A 336 -12.88 8.40 -4.50
C VAL A 336 -12.26 7.78 -5.76
N TYR A 337 -10.94 7.69 -5.82
CA TYR A 337 -10.25 7.13 -6.99
C TYR A 337 -10.35 5.61 -7.08
N THR A 338 -10.18 4.90 -5.95
CA THR A 338 -10.08 3.43 -5.91
C THR A 338 -11.38 2.73 -5.49
N GLY A 339 -12.29 3.43 -4.82
CA GLY A 339 -13.53 2.88 -4.28
C GLY A 339 -14.67 2.79 -5.28
N ARG A 340 -14.66 3.62 -6.33
CA ARG A 340 -15.66 3.56 -7.40
C ARG A 340 -15.42 2.32 -8.27
N SER A 341 -16.36 1.39 -8.26
CA SER A 341 -16.29 0.23 -9.14
C SER A 341 -16.52 0.65 -10.59
N THR A 342 -15.60 0.25 -11.46
CA THR A 342 -15.75 0.37 -12.92
C THR A 342 -16.19 -0.93 -13.59
N VAL A 343 -16.18 -2.04 -12.84
CA VAL A 343 -16.43 -3.40 -13.36
C VAL A 343 -17.79 -3.94 -12.91
N THR A 344 -18.26 -3.57 -11.71
CA THR A 344 -19.56 -4.03 -11.20
C THR A 344 -20.62 -2.95 -11.34
N GLY A 345 -21.78 -3.31 -11.88
CA GLY A 345 -22.97 -2.46 -11.94
C GLY A 345 -23.98 -2.79 -10.84
N ALA A 346 -24.96 -1.91 -10.63
CA ALA A 346 -26.11 -2.17 -9.77
C ALA A 346 -27.39 -1.58 -10.38
N GLN A 347 -28.52 -2.20 -10.06
CA GLN A 347 -29.86 -1.69 -10.34
C GLN A 347 -30.60 -1.52 -9.02
N ILE A 348 -31.17 -0.34 -8.78
CA ILE A 348 -31.89 0.00 -7.54
C ILE A 348 -33.36 0.27 -7.86
N SER A 349 -34.26 -0.28 -7.04
CA SER A 349 -35.69 0.05 -7.05
C SER A 349 -36.08 0.66 -5.72
N PHE A 350 -36.76 1.80 -5.76
CA PHE A 350 -37.36 2.43 -4.59
C PHE A 350 -38.86 2.19 -4.60
N HIS A 351 -39.41 1.80 -3.45
CA HIS A 351 -40.85 1.68 -3.24
C HIS A 351 -41.26 2.38 -1.95
N VAL A 352 -42.53 2.71 -1.87
CA VAL A 352 -43.13 3.33 -0.68
C VAL A 352 -43.76 2.22 0.17
N GLU A 353 -43.39 2.13 1.44
CA GLU A 353 -43.97 1.20 2.40
C GLU A 353 -45.35 1.70 2.85
N LYS A 354 -46.40 1.36 2.08
CA LYS A 354 -47.77 1.87 2.28
C LYS A 354 -48.35 1.63 3.68
N GLY A 355 -47.91 0.60 4.39
CA GLY A 355 -48.36 0.31 5.76
C GLY A 355 -47.79 1.25 6.83
N LYS A 356 -46.93 2.20 6.47
CA LYS A 356 -46.33 3.21 7.36
C LYS A 356 -46.80 4.64 7.05
N ILE A 357 -47.80 4.79 6.17
CA ILE A 357 -48.40 6.08 5.79
C ILE A 357 -49.74 6.22 6.49
#